data_AF-A0A258WTY8-F1
#
_entry.id   AF-A0A258WTY8-F1
#
_cell.length_a   1.000
_cell.length_b   1.000
_cell.length_c   1.000
_cell.angle_alpha   90.00
_cell.angle_beta   90.00
_cell.angle_gamma   90.00
#
_symmetry.space_group_name_H-M   'P 1'
#
loop_
_entity.id
_entity.type
_entity.pdbx_description
1 polymer ?
#
loop_
_entity_poly.entity_id
_entity_poly.type
_entity_poly.pdbx_seq_one_letter_code
_entity_poly.pdbx_strand_id
1 'polypeptide(L)'
;MKTLQKITLAIAFIMLFASCQSTKHILSKSDSRNEIINLIANDPDMSKEMMYAIMESNNGKMMMQGNDKMKMMIDNHEKMIKKMKENPEMMKNMMSNMMQAAKSDTSMMSSMCKSMMGNQQMMDMMKKMKGKNMDMKKMDKKSENEDETKSHH
;
A
#
# COMPACT_ATOMS: atom_id res chain seq x y z
N MET A 1 0.72 -16.79 -66.85
CA MET A 1 0.39 -17.29 -65.49
C MET A 1 1.61 -17.42 -64.58
N LYS A 2 2.68 -18.13 -64.99
CA LYS A 2 3.87 -18.36 -64.13
C LYS A 2 4.57 -17.08 -63.62
N THR A 3 4.59 -16.01 -64.42
CA THR A 3 5.23 -14.73 -64.06
C THR A 3 4.43 -13.94 -63.03
N LEU A 4 3.11 -13.87 -63.21
CA LEU A 4 2.18 -13.26 -62.25
C LEU A 4 2.22 -13.98 -60.90
N GLN A 5 2.22 -15.31 -60.91
CA GLN A 5 2.28 -16.11 -59.70
C GLN A 5 3.57 -15.87 -58.90
N LYS A 6 4.72 -15.69 -59.58
CA LYS A 6 5.99 -15.32 -58.94
C LYS A 6 5.96 -13.92 -58.32
N ILE A 7 5.34 -12.95 -59.00
CA ILE A 7 5.19 -11.58 -58.50
C ILE A 7 4.28 -11.56 -57.26
N THR A 8 3.15 -12.26 -57.30
CA THR A 8 2.25 -12.38 -56.15
C THR A 8 2.94 -13.05 -54.96
N LEU A 9 3.74 -14.10 -55.19
CA LEU A 9 4.52 -14.77 -54.14
C LEU A 9 5.57 -13.84 -53.51
N ALA A 10 6.23 -13.02 -54.33
CA ALA A 10 7.24 -12.05 -53.87
C ALA A 10 6.60 -10.94 -53.01
N ILE A 11 5.43 -10.43 -53.41
CA ILE A 11 4.69 -9.41 -52.64
C ILE A 11 4.22 -10.00 -51.30
N ALA A 12 3.69 -11.23 -51.30
CA ALA A 12 3.28 -11.92 -50.09
C ALA A 12 4.47 -12.16 -49.13
N PHE A 13 5.64 -12.52 -49.67
CA PHE A 13 6.87 -12.68 -48.89
C PHE A 13 7.36 -11.35 -48.27
N ILE A 14 7.29 -10.23 -48.99
CA ILE A 14 7.67 -8.91 -48.47
C ILE A 14 6.73 -8.46 -47.34
N MET A 15 5.42 -8.72 -47.46
CA MET A 15 4.45 -8.44 -46.39
C MET A 15 4.70 -9.31 -45.15
N LEU A 16 5.13 -10.56 -45.32
CA LEU A 16 5.48 -11.46 -44.22
C LEU A 16 6.72 -11.01 -43.41
N PHE A 17 7.63 -10.26 -44.04
CA PHE A 17 8.80 -9.68 -43.36
C PHE A 17 8.52 -8.33 -42.71
N ALA A 18 7.47 -7.60 -43.14
CA ALA A 18 7.05 -6.37 -42.48
C ALA A 18 6.50 -6.63 -41.07
N SER A 19 5.94 -7.81 -40.80
CA SER A 19 5.55 -8.28 -39.45
C SER A 19 6.73 -8.60 -38.53
N CYS A 20 7.96 -8.64 -39.05
CA CYS A 20 9.17 -8.90 -38.27
C CYS A 20 9.96 -7.61 -37.97
N GLN A 21 9.26 -6.48 -37.83
CA GLN A 21 9.91 -5.27 -37.33
C GLN A 21 10.36 -5.50 -35.89
N SER A 22 11.68 -5.54 -35.70
CA SER A 22 12.33 -5.58 -34.39
C SER A 22 11.68 -4.55 -33.45
N THR A 23 11.43 -4.94 -32.20
CA THR A 23 10.93 -4.03 -31.15
C THR A 23 11.77 -2.75 -31.04
N LYS A 24 13.06 -2.79 -31.39
CA LYS A 24 13.95 -1.62 -31.45
C LYS A 24 13.52 -0.58 -32.50
N HIS A 25 12.95 -1.01 -33.62
CA HIS A 25 12.46 -0.11 -34.67
C HIS A 25 11.13 0.55 -34.29
N ILE A 26 10.27 -0.16 -33.56
CA ILE A 26 9.03 0.42 -33.03
C ILE A 26 9.35 1.45 -31.94
N LEU A 27 10.31 1.13 -31.06
CA LEU A 27 10.75 2.00 -29.98
C LEU A 27 11.58 3.21 -30.44
N SER A 28 12.07 3.26 -31.69
CA SER A 28 12.80 4.43 -32.18
C SER A 28 11.87 5.60 -32.53
N LYS A 29 10.58 5.33 -32.78
CA LYS A 29 9.56 6.34 -33.09
C LYS A 29 8.91 6.89 -31.83
N SER A 30 8.89 8.21 -31.67
CA SER A 30 8.29 8.88 -30.50
C SER A 30 6.82 8.54 -30.31
N ASP A 31 6.05 8.58 -31.40
CA ASP A 31 4.60 8.45 -31.35
C ASP A 31 4.22 7.03 -30.92
N SER A 32 4.90 6.03 -31.49
CA SER A 32 4.74 4.63 -31.10
C SER A 32 5.14 4.38 -29.64
N ARG A 33 6.20 5.01 -29.13
CA ARG A 33 6.55 4.93 -27.69
C ARG A 33 5.44 5.51 -26.82
N ASN A 34 4.92 6.69 -27.16
CA ASN A 34 3.88 7.33 -26.37
C ASN A 34 2.59 6.52 -26.36
N GLU A 35 2.20 5.95 -27.49
CA GLU A 35 1.02 5.09 -27.58
C GLU A 35 1.16 3.83 -26.73
N ILE A 36 2.31 3.16 -26.77
CA ILE A 36 2.60 2.01 -25.90
C ILE A 36 2.55 2.40 -24.42
N ILE A 37 3.18 3.52 -24.05
CA ILE A 37 3.16 4.00 -22.66
C ILE A 37 1.73 4.30 -22.21
N ASN A 38 0.93 4.95 -23.06
CA ASN A 38 -0.47 5.24 -22.75
C ASN A 38 -1.31 3.97 -22.62
N LEU A 39 -1.09 2.95 -23.46
CA LEU A 39 -1.78 1.67 -23.33
C LEU A 39 -1.46 0.99 -22.00
N ILE A 40 -0.16 0.94 -21.62
CA ILE A 40 0.26 0.39 -20.33
C ILE A 40 -0.40 1.17 -19.19
N ALA A 41 -0.36 2.50 -19.22
CA ALA A 41 -0.88 3.36 -18.15
C ALA A 41 -2.40 3.27 -17.96
N ASN A 42 -3.15 2.88 -19.00
CA ASN A 42 -4.61 2.74 -18.94
C ASN A 42 -5.06 1.28 -18.71
N ASP A 43 -4.14 0.32 -18.65
CA ASP A 43 -4.41 -1.06 -18.29
C ASP A 43 -3.92 -1.34 -16.85
N PRO A 44 -4.82 -1.69 -15.91
CA PRO A 44 -4.45 -1.87 -14.51
C PRO A 44 -3.39 -2.94 -14.24
N ASP A 45 -3.46 -4.07 -14.96
CA ASP A 45 -2.57 -5.21 -14.72
C ASP A 45 -1.19 -4.93 -15.33
N MET A 46 -1.14 -4.40 -16.56
CA MET A 46 0.12 -4.00 -17.20
C MET A 46 0.77 -2.83 -16.47
N SER A 47 -0.01 -1.86 -15.99
CA SER A 47 0.50 -0.77 -15.16
C SER A 47 1.20 -1.30 -13.91
N LYS A 48 0.57 -2.27 -13.23
CA LYS A 48 1.12 -2.90 -12.03
C LYS A 48 2.41 -3.65 -12.36
N GLU A 49 2.44 -4.46 -13.41
CA GLU A 49 3.64 -5.18 -13.85
C GLU A 49 4.79 -4.23 -14.24
N MET A 50 4.48 -3.18 -15.01
CA MET A 50 5.45 -2.16 -15.41
C MET A 50 6.03 -1.46 -14.18
N MET A 51 5.19 -1.13 -13.19
CA MET A 51 5.64 -0.55 -11.94
C MET A 51 6.62 -1.49 -11.22
N TYR A 52 6.29 -2.78 -11.04
CA TYR A 52 7.22 -3.75 -10.47
C TYR A 52 8.55 -3.84 -11.23
N ALA A 53 8.50 -3.93 -12.56
CA ALA A 53 9.70 -3.98 -13.39
C ALA A 53 10.59 -2.73 -13.22
N ILE A 54 9.98 -1.54 -13.14
CA ILE A 54 10.71 -0.29 -12.84
C ILE A 54 11.38 -0.42 -11.47
N MET A 55 10.64 -0.83 -10.42
CA MET A 55 11.16 -0.95 -9.06
C MET A 55 12.37 -1.91 -8.96
N GLU A 56 12.37 -3.00 -9.72
CA GLU A 56 13.46 -3.97 -9.70
C GLU A 56 14.67 -3.56 -10.55
N SER A 57 14.45 -2.76 -11.59
CA SER A 57 15.49 -2.32 -12.52
C SER A 57 16.55 -1.41 -11.86
N ASN A 58 17.79 -1.44 -12.37
CA ASN A 58 18.85 -0.54 -11.89
C ASN A 58 18.50 0.93 -12.09
N ASN A 59 17.91 1.28 -13.24
CA ASN A 59 17.49 2.65 -13.52
C ASN A 59 16.40 3.12 -12.55
N GLY A 60 15.39 2.28 -12.27
CA GLY A 60 14.36 2.61 -11.30
C GLY A 60 14.90 2.71 -9.87
N LYS A 61 15.82 1.82 -9.47
CA LYS A 61 16.52 1.92 -8.18
C LYS A 61 17.30 3.24 -8.06
N MET A 62 18.03 3.65 -9.10
CA MET A 62 18.72 4.94 -9.12
C MET A 62 17.75 6.12 -9.06
N MET A 63 16.62 6.07 -9.79
CA MET A 63 15.58 7.11 -9.71
C MET A 63 14.98 7.22 -8.30
N MET A 64 14.82 6.11 -7.59
CA MET A 64 14.35 6.12 -6.20
C MET A 64 15.39 6.66 -5.22
N GLN A 65 16.66 6.35 -5.44
CA GLN A 65 17.76 6.80 -4.58
C GLN A 65 18.11 8.27 -4.79
N GLY A 66 17.99 8.78 -6.02
CA GLY A 66 18.29 10.16 -6.39
C GLY A 66 17.17 11.16 -6.11
N ASN A 67 15.97 10.69 -5.72
CA ASN A 67 14.85 11.54 -5.35
C ASN A 67 14.60 11.46 -3.83
N ASP A 68 15.07 12.45 -3.08
CA ASP A 68 14.95 12.51 -1.61
C ASP A 68 13.51 12.34 -1.11
N LYS A 69 12.52 12.79 -1.88
CA LYS A 69 11.10 12.67 -1.53
C LYS A 69 10.61 11.23 -1.62
N MET A 70 11.09 10.47 -2.60
CA MET A 70 10.73 9.05 -2.78
C MET A 70 11.51 8.15 -1.81
N LYS A 71 12.79 8.44 -1.59
CA LYS A 71 13.60 7.82 -0.55
C LYS A 71 12.98 7.99 0.84
N MET A 72 12.47 9.19 1.16
CA MET A 72 11.75 9.44 2.40
C MET A 72 10.51 8.56 2.56
N MET A 73 9.72 8.29 1.51
CA MET A 73 8.54 7.43 1.64
C MET A 73 8.88 5.98 1.98
N ILE A 74 9.93 5.42 1.36
CA ILE A 74 10.35 4.03 1.58
C ILE A 74 11.08 3.89 2.93
N ASP A 75 12.08 4.74 3.18
CA ASP A 75 12.84 4.70 4.44
C ASP A 75 11.97 5.05 5.66
N ASN A 76 10.96 5.92 5.50
CA ASN A 76 10.11 6.29 6.62
C ASN A 76 9.20 5.16 7.06
N HIS A 77 8.84 4.20 6.21
CA HIS A 77 7.94 3.13 6.66
C HIS A 77 8.63 2.25 7.72
N GLU A 78 9.84 1.76 7.43
CA GLU A 78 10.60 0.96 8.40
C GLU A 78 11.05 1.78 9.61
N LYS A 79 11.51 3.02 9.41
CA LYS A 79 11.88 3.92 10.51
C LYS A 79 10.67 4.30 11.37
N MET A 80 9.48 4.47 10.79
CA MET A 80 8.23 4.71 11.52
C MET A 80 7.81 3.48 12.31
N ILE A 81 7.85 2.28 11.71
CA ILE A 81 7.59 1.02 12.42
C ILE A 81 8.56 0.87 13.60
N LYS A 82 9.84 1.15 13.38
CA LYS A 82 10.87 1.09 14.42
C LYS A 82 10.60 2.12 15.52
N LYS A 83 10.31 3.38 15.19
CA LYS A 83 9.95 4.41 16.17
C LYS A 83 8.66 4.10 16.93
N MET A 84 7.66 3.50 16.29
CA MET A 84 6.42 3.05 16.95
C MET A 84 6.67 1.88 17.90
N LYS A 85 7.59 0.96 17.56
CA LYS A 85 8.02 -0.12 18.45
C LYS A 85 8.86 0.38 19.63
N GLU A 86 9.73 1.35 19.39
CA GLU A 86 10.59 1.96 20.40
C GLU A 86 9.83 2.90 21.34
N ASN A 87 8.74 3.52 20.87
CA ASN A 87 7.90 4.42 21.64
C ASN A 87 6.48 3.85 21.82
N PRO A 88 6.25 3.00 22.84
CA PRO A 88 4.92 2.47 23.14
C PRO A 88 3.91 3.55 23.56
N GLU A 89 4.35 4.69 24.09
CA GLU A 89 3.47 5.84 24.37
C GLU A 89 2.89 6.45 23.10
N MET A 90 3.67 6.51 22.01
CA MET A 90 3.17 6.98 20.72
C MET A 90 2.03 6.09 20.22
N MET A 91 2.20 4.76 20.30
CA MET A 91 1.16 3.81 19.91
C MET A 91 -0.08 3.93 20.80
N LYS A 92 0.12 4.09 22.11
CA LYS A 92 -0.95 4.30 23.10
C LYS A 92 -1.74 5.58 22.83
N ASN A 93 -1.05 6.70 22.60
CA ASN A 93 -1.68 8.00 22.32
C ASN A 93 -2.47 7.96 21.01
N MET A 94 -1.90 7.33 19.97
CA MET A 94 -2.59 7.16 18.70
C MET A 94 -3.87 6.32 18.85
N MET A 95 -3.79 5.20 19.57
CA MET A 95 -4.96 4.35 19.86
C MET A 95 -6.01 5.10 20.70
N SER A 96 -5.58 5.88 21.68
CA SER A 96 -6.47 6.70 22.52
C SER A 96 -7.21 7.76 21.70
N ASN A 97 -6.51 8.50 20.84
CA ASN A 97 -7.12 9.52 19.99
C ASN A 97 -8.11 8.91 19.00
N MET A 98 -7.76 7.76 18.41
CA MET A 98 -8.64 7.02 17.50
C MET A 98 -9.90 6.53 18.23
N MET A 99 -9.76 6.01 19.46
CA MET A 99 -10.90 5.62 20.30
C MET A 99 -11.78 6.83 20.65
N GLN A 100 -11.19 7.99 20.92
CA GLN A 100 -11.92 9.21 21.23
C GLN A 100 -12.70 9.73 20.02
N ALA A 101 -12.11 9.70 18.83
CA ALA A 101 -12.81 10.03 17.59
C ALA A 101 -13.97 9.06 17.30
N ALA A 102 -13.75 7.76 17.52
CA ALA A 102 -14.79 6.75 17.36
C ALA A 102 -15.95 6.95 18.34
N LYS A 103 -15.71 7.43 19.58
CA LYS A 103 -16.80 7.69 20.54
C LYS A 103 -17.84 8.69 20.01
N SER A 104 -17.41 9.68 19.22
CA SER A 104 -18.31 10.67 18.63
C SER A 104 -18.90 10.25 17.28
N ASP A 105 -18.38 9.20 16.65
CA ASP A 105 -18.84 8.69 15.36
C ASP A 105 -19.43 7.27 15.53
N THR A 106 -20.76 7.20 15.54
CA THR A 106 -21.50 5.95 15.74
C THR A 106 -21.19 4.90 14.67
N SER A 107 -20.93 5.32 13.42
CA SER A 107 -20.59 4.41 12.33
C SER A 107 -19.21 3.81 12.53
N MET A 108 -18.23 4.66 12.87
CA MET A 108 -16.87 4.23 13.17
C MET A 108 -16.84 3.30 14.40
N MET A 109 -17.55 3.66 15.47
CA MET A 109 -17.66 2.83 16.67
C MET A 109 -18.30 1.47 16.36
N SER A 110 -19.41 1.46 15.62
CA SER A 110 -20.12 0.23 15.23
C SER A 110 -19.22 -0.70 14.40
N SER A 111 -18.50 -0.15 13.42
CA SER A 111 -17.55 -0.90 12.60
C SER A 111 -16.41 -1.46 13.46
N MET A 112 -15.82 -0.64 14.34
CA MET A 112 -14.76 -1.04 15.25
C MET A 112 -15.20 -2.17 16.19
N CYS A 113 -16.39 -2.06 16.80
CA CYS A 113 -16.96 -3.12 17.63
C CYS A 113 -17.19 -4.41 16.86
N LYS A 114 -17.71 -4.34 15.62
CA LYS A 114 -17.89 -5.53 14.77
C LYS A 114 -16.56 -6.21 14.46
N SER A 115 -15.53 -5.46 14.08
CA SER A 115 -14.20 -6.00 13.81
C SER A 115 -13.58 -6.65 15.04
N MET A 116 -13.76 -6.06 16.23
CA MET A 116 -13.29 -6.66 17.49
C MET A 116 -14.02 -7.98 17.81
N MET A 117 -15.35 -8.00 17.69
CA MET A 117 -16.14 -9.21 17.96
C MET A 117 -15.92 -10.31 16.91
N GLY A 118 -15.62 -9.94 15.67
CA GLY A 118 -15.27 -10.89 14.60
C GLY A 118 -13.86 -11.48 14.72
N ASN A 119 -13.00 -10.94 15.60
CA ASN A 119 -11.65 -11.47 15.80
C ASN A 119 -11.64 -12.63 16.81
N GLN A 120 -11.55 -13.86 16.29
CA GLN A 120 -11.60 -15.07 17.10
C GLN A 120 -10.50 -15.14 18.17
N GLN A 121 -9.27 -14.75 17.85
CA GLN A 121 -8.14 -14.76 18.79
C GLN A 121 -8.41 -13.81 19.98
N MET A 122 -8.96 -12.63 19.69
CA MET A 122 -9.34 -11.66 20.72
C MET A 122 -10.49 -12.19 21.60
N MET A 123 -11.51 -12.79 20.98
CA MET A 123 -12.63 -13.42 21.69
C MET A 123 -12.18 -14.57 22.60
N ASP A 124 -11.25 -15.41 22.13
CA ASP A 124 -10.71 -16.52 22.91
C ASP A 124 -9.85 -16.04 24.08
N MET A 125 -9.10 -14.95 23.89
CA MET A 125 -8.36 -14.29 24.97
C MET A 125 -9.32 -13.70 26.02
N MET A 126 -10.42 -13.07 25.60
CA MET A 126 -11.44 -12.52 26.50
C MET A 126 -12.14 -13.62 27.31
N LYS A 127 -12.45 -14.76 26.69
CA LYS A 127 -12.98 -15.95 27.39
C LYS A 127 -12.01 -16.48 28.44
N LYS A 128 -10.71 -16.57 28.09
CA LYS A 128 -9.66 -16.99 29.03
C LYS A 128 -9.51 -16.04 30.22
N MET A 129 -9.71 -14.73 30.03
CA MET A 129 -9.70 -13.76 31.13
C MET A 129 -10.96 -13.85 32.00
N LYS A 130 -12.14 -14.07 31.42
CA LYS A 130 -13.38 -14.26 32.18
C LYS A 130 -13.38 -15.55 33.03
N GLY A 131 -12.65 -16.58 32.60
CA GLY A 131 -12.50 -17.83 33.35
C GLY A 131 -11.50 -17.76 34.51
N LYS A 132 -10.70 -16.70 34.63
CA LYS A 132 -9.86 -16.45 35.81
C LYS A 132 -10.66 -15.56 36.77
N ASN A 133 -10.75 -15.93 38.05
CA ASN A 133 -11.34 -15.08 39.09
C ASN A 133 -10.60 -13.73 39.17
N MET A 134 -11.06 -12.76 38.39
CA MET A 134 -10.60 -11.38 38.45
C MET A 134 -11.31 -10.74 39.64
N ASP A 135 -10.59 -10.60 40.75
CA ASP A 135 -11.12 -10.01 41.98
C ASP A 135 -11.38 -8.50 41.76
N MET A 136 -12.61 -8.19 41.33
CA MET A 136 -13.01 -6.84 40.90
C MET A 136 -13.01 -5.82 42.05
N LYS A 137 -12.93 -6.28 43.32
CA LYS A 137 -12.91 -5.42 44.52
C LYS A 137 -11.68 -4.51 44.63
N LYS A 138 -10.65 -4.71 43.80
CA LYS A 138 -9.42 -3.91 43.84
C LYS A 138 -9.37 -2.77 42.81
N MET A 139 -10.36 -2.66 41.91
CA MET A 139 -10.38 -1.64 40.86
C MET A 139 -11.11 -0.35 41.22
N ASP A 140 -11.95 -0.34 42.27
CA ASP A 140 -12.75 0.84 42.65
C ASP A 140 -11.97 1.94 43.39
N LYS A 141 -10.64 1.80 43.58
CA LYS A 141 -9.85 2.70 44.44
C LYS A 141 -8.86 3.64 43.73
N LYS A 142 -8.96 3.83 42.41
CA LYS A 142 -8.02 4.72 41.68
C LYS A 142 -8.66 5.59 40.60
N SER A 143 -9.84 6.12 40.85
CA SER A 143 -10.41 7.23 40.05
C SER A 143 -10.92 8.41 40.88
N GLU A 144 -10.60 8.47 42.17
CA GLU A 144 -10.69 9.69 42.97
C GLU A 144 -9.27 10.21 43.19
N ASN A 145 -8.81 11.06 42.27
CA ASN A 145 -7.84 12.14 42.47
C ASN A 145 -7.54 12.77 41.10
N GLU A 146 -8.58 13.36 40.50
CA GLU A 146 -8.44 14.54 39.66
C GLU A 146 -9.33 15.60 40.32
N ASP A 147 -8.76 16.38 41.24
CA ASP A 147 -9.05 17.80 41.44
C ASP A 147 -8.24 18.32 42.64
N GLU A 148 -7.88 19.61 42.59
CA GLU A 148 -6.96 20.37 43.47
C GLU A 148 -5.48 20.31 43.03
N THR A 149 -4.99 21.20 42.16
CA THR A 149 -4.80 22.62 42.52
C THR A 149 -4.50 23.45 41.27
N LYS A 150 -5.51 24.21 40.82
CA LYS A 150 -5.27 25.56 40.26
C LYS A 150 -5.10 26.50 41.45
N SER A 151 -3.93 27.12 41.57
CA SER A 151 -3.64 28.43 42.18
C SER A 151 -2.25 28.40 42.80
N HIS A 152 -1.30 29.12 42.21
CA HIS A 152 -0.62 30.25 42.84
C HIS A 152 0.47 30.80 41.90
N HIS A 153 0.25 32.04 41.46
CA HIS A 153 1.17 33.04 40.89
C HIS A 153 2.01 32.70 39.65
#